data_AF-A0A6L6QNF5-F1
#
_entry.id   AF-A0A6L6QNF5-F1
#
_cell.length_a   1.000
_cell.length_b   1.000
_cell.length_c   1.000
_cell.angle_alpha   90.00
_cell.angle_beta   90.00
_cell.angle_gamma   90.00
#
_symmetry.space_group_name_H-M   'P 1'
#
loop_
_entity.id
_entity.type
_entity.pdbx_description
1 polymer ?
#
loop_
_entity_poly.entity_id
_entity_poly.type
_entity_poly.pdbx_seq_one_letter_code
_entity_poly.pdbx_strand_id
1 'polypeptide(L)'
;MAWTYYWAAGGGGQQPAYNQFDYNGCAVGCGPVAWAMLFCWADHQAANGNAYWSPRTGIYRQDGGRGNDATAPLYQDNGVNNVIRELNGEVHTFCSFGSGATCPWDMPGAAQYLNGRTGATMQANWNSLGISEDGLRDQAISSIANRHTPAIIGTGWLSHYPLAFGYAWQQRTVRKCFIFCWDETVTDRFFYVNEGWGGGGSGDWVEASTWFCGQLYP
;
A
#
# COMPACT_ATOMS: atom_id res chain seq x y z
N MET A 1 22.58 -15.07 13.26
CA MET A 1 21.12 -14.93 13.05
C MET A 1 20.94 -14.27 11.70
N ALA A 2 20.05 -14.80 10.86
CA ALA A 2 19.89 -14.35 9.48
C ALA A 2 18.44 -13.92 9.25
N TRP A 3 18.27 -12.83 8.52
CA TRP A 3 16.97 -12.33 8.11
C TRP A 3 16.41 -13.17 6.96
N THR A 4 15.11 -13.46 7.02
CA THR A 4 14.33 -13.99 5.89
C THR A 4 13.57 -12.86 5.24
N TYR A 5 13.66 -12.75 3.90
CA TYR A 5 13.05 -11.67 3.13
C TYR A 5 12.02 -12.20 2.13
N TYR A 6 10.95 -11.43 1.95
CA TYR A 6 9.91 -11.63 0.95
C TYR A 6 9.65 -10.31 0.23
N TRP A 7 9.30 -10.40 -1.05
CA TRP A 7 9.05 -9.25 -1.92
C TRP A 7 7.81 -9.49 -2.76
N ALA A 8 7.07 -8.41 -3.01
CA ALA A 8 6.06 -8.38 -4.06
C ALA A 8 6.71 -8.59 -5.44
N ALA A 9 5.91 -9.02 -6.42
CA ALA A 9 6.39 -9.27 -7.77
C ALA A 9 7.04 -8.00 -8.36
N GLY A 10 8.18 -8.19 -9.02
CA GLY A 10 9.02 -7.11 -9.55
C GLY A 10 9.90 -6.38 -8.53
N GLY A 11 9.73 -6.63 -7.23
CA GLY A 11 10.46 -5.93 -6.18
C GLY A 11 10.33 -4.41 -6.28
N GLY A 12 11.40 -3.69 -5.93
CA GLY A 12 11.45 -2.23 -6.01
C GLY A 12 11.33 -1.67 -7.43
N GLY A 13 11.81 -2.41 -8.45
CA GLY A 13 11.84 -1.93 -9.84
C GLY A 13 10.47 -1.79 -10.51
N GLN A 14 9.43 -2.38 -9.93
CA GLN A 14 8.06 -2.27 -10.42
C GLN A 14 7.13 -1.52 -9.46
N GLN A 15 7.68 -0.88 -8.41
CA GLN A 15 6.88 -0.03 -7.52
C GLN A 15 6.59 1.33 -8.18
N PRO A 16 5.33 1.80 -8.20
CA PRO A 16 5.02 3.12 -8.73
C PRO A 16 5.63 4.25 -7.90
N ALA A 17 6.35 5.13 -8.57
CA ALA A 17 6.99 6.32 -8.03
C ALA A 17 6.02 7.52 -8.03
N TYR A 18 4.93 7.39 -7.29
CA TYR A 18 3.91 8.42 -7.17
C TYR A 18 4.12 9.28 -5.92
N ASN A 19 3.69 10.53 -6.00
CA ASN A 19 3.83 11.55 -4.97
C ASN A 19 2.50 12.28 -4.74
N GLN A 20 2.36 12.82 -3.53
CA GLN A 20 1.33 13.80 -3.23
C GLN A 20 1.61 15.12 -3.96
N PHE A 21 0.55 15.84 -4.29
CA PHE A 21 0.60 17.16 -4.94
C PHE A 21 -0.52 18.04 -4.39
N ASP A 22 -0.45 19.35 -4.68
CA ASP A 22 -1.49 20.29 -4.29
C ASP A 22 -2.78 20.06 -5.10
N TYR A 23 -3.89 19.90 -4.39
CA TYR A 23 -5.21 19.71 -4.94
C TYR A 23 -6.25 20.39 -4.04
N ASN A 24 -6.99 21.34 -4.61
CA ASN A 24 -7.97 22.17 -3.89
C ASN A 24 -7.37 22.91 -2.67
N GLY A 25 -6.11 23.35 -2.79
CA GLY A 25 -5.41 24.16 -1.79
C GLY A 25 -4.79 23.38 -0.61
N CYS A 26 -4.75 22.04 -0.71
CA CYS A 26 -4.13 21.15 0.27
C CYS A 26 -3.44 19.97 -0.42
N ALA A 27 -2.64 19.20 0.29
CA ALA A 27 -2.11 17.95 -0.27
C ALA A 27 -3.26 17.00 -0.67
N VAL A 28 -3.12 16.29 -1.79
CA VAL A 28 -4.13 15.34 -2.29
C VAL A 28 -4.37 14.14 -1.36
N GLY A 29 -3.46 13.90 -0.42
CA GLY A 29 -3.58 12.90 0.65
C GLY A 29 -2.87 11.58 0.38
N CYS A 30 -2.40 10.94 1.44
CA CYS A 30 -1.66 9.67 1.36
C CYS A 30 -2.56 8.47 1.04
N GLY A 31 -3.81 8.44 1.53
CA GLY A 31 -4.78 7.38 1.21
C GLY A 31 -5.04 7.19 -0.29
N PRO A 32 -5.41 8.24 -1.05
CA PRO A 32 -5.62 8.10 -2.49
C PRO A 32 -4.33 7.81 -3.27
N VAL A 33 -3.19 8.35 -2.84
CA VAL A 33 -1.88 7.99 -3.44
C VAL A 33 -1.55 6.51 -3.21
N ALA A 34 -1.80 5.98 -2.01
CA ALA A 34 -1.56 4.57 -1.69
C ALA A 34 -2.41 3.63 -2.55
N TRP A 35 -3.70 3.92 -2.71
CA TRP A 35 -4.57 3.17 -3.62
C TRP A 35 -4.14 3.30 -5.07
N ALA A 36 -3.74 4.49 -5.52
CA ALA A 36 -3.25 4.69 -6.87
C ALA A 36 -2.01 3.83 -7.14
N MET A 37 -1.05 3.80 -6.20
CA MET A 37 0.14 2.96 -6.31
C MET A 37 -0.24 1.46 -6.37
N LEU A 38 -1.12 0.96 -5.50
CA LEU A 38 -1.51 -0.45 -5.51
C LEU A 38 -2.26 -0.85 -6.80
N PHE A 39 -3.21 -0.02 -7.24
CA PHE A 39 -4.01 -0.28 -8.44
C PHE A 39 -3.16 -0.22 -9.72
N CYS A 40 -2.32 0.80 -9.84
CA CYS A 40 -1.43 0.95 -10.98
C CYS A 40 -0.31 -0.11 -10.99
N TRP A 41 0.18 -0.53 -9.82
CA TRP A 41 1.08 -1.68 -9.73
C TRP A 41 0.43 -2.94 -10.31
N ALA A 42 -0.82 -3.23 -9.95
CA ALA A 42 -1.54 -4.41 -10.41
C ALA A 42 -1.84 -4.37 -11.92
N ASP A 43 -2.23 -3.21 -12.44
CA ASP A 43 -2.38 -2.99 -13.89
C ASP A 43 -1.06 -3.25 -14.63
N HIS A 44 0.04 -2.70 -14.10
CA HIS A 44 1.37 -2.90 -14.64
C HIS A 44 1.78 -4.39 -14.59
N GLN A 45 1.46 -5.13 -13.52
CA GLN A 45 1.70 -6.58 -13.45
C GLN A 45 0.90 -7.33 -14.51
N ALA A 46 -0.38 -6.98 -14.68
CA ALA A 46 -1.26 -7.60 -15.66
C ALA A 46 -0.71 -7.43 -17.09
N ALA A 47 -0.30 -6.19 -17.44
CA ALA A 47 0.27 -5.86 -18.74
C ALA A 47 1.62 -6.53 -19.02
N ASN A 48 2.42 -6.80 -17.98
CA ASN A 48 3.75 -7.41 -18.11
C ASN A 48 3.76 -8.94 -17.93
N GLY A 49 2.61 -9.60 -18.05
CA GLY A 49 2.53 -11.05 -18.13
C GLY A 49 2.67 -11.77 -16.78
N ASN A 50 2.47 -11.09 -15.66
CA ASN A 50 2.36 -11.76 -14.36
C ASN A 50 1.13 -12.68 -14.39
N ALA A 51 1.35 -14.00 -14.29
CA ALA A 51 0.28 -14.99 -14.44
C ALA A 51 -0.86 -14.85 -13.41
N TYR A 52 -0.58 -14.32 -12.21
CA TYR A 52 -1.60 -14.09 -11.19
C TYR A 52 -2.49 -12.87 -11.53
N TRP A 53 -1.93 -11.86 -12.20
CA TRP A 53 -2.60 -10.59 -12.52
C TRP A 53 -3.03 -10.44 -13.98
N SER A 54 -2.57 -11.30 -14.89
CA SER A 54 -2.78 -11.19 -16.34
C SER A 54 -4.24 -10.99 -16.79
N PRO A 55 -5.30 -11.50 -16.13
CA PRO A 55 -6.67 -11.23 -16.56
C PRO A 55 -7.21 -9.87 -16.09
N ARG A 56 -6.41 -9.02 -15.45
CA ARG A 56 -6.83 -7.80 -14.74
C ARG A 56 -6.23 -6.51 -15.31
N THR A 57 -6.23 -6.39 -16.64
CA THR A 57 -5.92 -5.12 -17.32
C THR A 57 -7.09 -4.14 -17.20
N GLY A 58 -6.89 -2.89 -17.64
CA GLY A 58 -7.95 -1.88 -17.66
C GLY A 58 -8.28 -1.29 -16.31
N ILE A 59 -7.47 -1.54 -15.27
CA ILE A 59 -7.55 -0.84 -13.99
C ILE A 59 -7.17 0.61 -14.22
N TYR A 60 -6.01 0.85 -14.86
CA TYR A 60 -5.65 2.17 -15.36
C TYR A 60 -6.33 2.41 -16.71
N ARG A 61 -6.65 3.68 -16.98
CA ARG A 61 -7.19 4.12 -18.27
C ARG A 61 -6.35 5.30 -18.74
N GLN A 62 -6.25 5.45 -20.06
CA GLN A 62 -5.51 6.54 -20.66
C GLN A 62 -5.98 7.89 -20.10
N ASP A 63 -5.04 8.65 -19.52
CA ASP A 63 -5.28 9.94 -18.84
C ASP A 63 -6.20 9.87 -17.60
N GLY A 64 -6.37 8.69 -17.00
CA GLY A 64 -7.40 8.44 -16.00
C GLY A 64 -8.79 8.28 -16.63
N GLY A 65 -9.85 8.49 -15.85
CA GLY A 65 -11.23 8.43 -16.32
C GLY A 65 -11.65 7.05 -16.83
N ARG A 66 -12.72 6.99 -17.62
CA ARG A 66 -13.33 5.73 -18.10
C ARG A 66 -13.05 5.42 -19.57
N GLY A 67 -11.99 6.01 -20.12
CA GLY A 67 -11.61 5.91 -21.54
C GLY A 67 -10.97 4.57 -21.91
N ASN A 68 -10.07 4.62 -22.89
CA ASN A 68 -9.35 3.44 -23.39
C ASN A 68 -8.48 2.81 -22.30
N ASP A 69 -8.35 1.48 -22.34
CA ASP A 69 -7.37 0.74 -21.57
C ASP A 69 -5.94 1.19 -21.95
N ALA A 70 -5.07 1.28 -20.97
CA ALA A 70 -3.66 1.61 -21.12
C ALA A 70 -2.87 0.98 -19.97
N THR A 71 -1.58 0.72 -20.19
CA THR A 71 -0.69 0.27 -19.12
C THR A 71 -0.37 1.41 -18.17
N ALA A 72 -0.58 1.20 -16.87
CA ALA A 72 -0.21 2.17 -15.86
C ALA A 72 1.29 2.50 -15.89
N PRO A 73 1.67 3.79 -15.92
CA PRO A 73 3.07 4.19 -15.88
C PRO A 73 3.64 4.04 -14.47
N LEU A 74 4.91 3.66 -14.34
CA LEU A 74 5.58 3.60 -13.03
C LEU A 74 5.92 5.00 -12.48
N TYR A 75 6.00 6.01 -13.34
CA TYR A 75 6.28 7.38 -12.93
C TYR A 75 5.01 8.22 -13.03
N GLN A 76 4.88 9.17 -12.11
CA GLN A 76 3.72 10.04 -12.06
C GLN A 76 3.66 10.97 -13.27
N ASP A 77 2.52 10.95 -13.96
CA ASP A 77 2.18 11.86 -15.04
C ASP A 77 0.78 12.47 -14.82
N ASN A 78 0.25 13.16 -15.83
CA ASN A 78 -1.08 13.75 -15.74
C ASN A 78 -2.21 12.72 -15.60
N GLY A 79 -2.06 11.54 -16.20
CA GLY A 79 -3.06 10.48 -16.09
C GLY A 79 -3.08 9.88 -14.69
N VAL A 80 -1.90 9.61 -14.11
CA VAL A 80 -1.77 9.22 -12.69
C VAL A 80 -2.35 10.30 -11.77
N ASN A 81 -2.11 11.58 -12.03
CA ASN A 81 -2.71 12.66 -11.25
C ASN A 81 -4.24 12.62 -11.29
N ASN A 82 -4.84 12.31 -12.43
CA ASN A 82 -6.29 12.15 -12.55
C ASN A 82 -6.79 10.93 -11.78
N VAL A 83 -6.07 9.80 -11.82
CA VAL A 83 -6.38 8.62 -10.99
C VAL A 83 -6.35 8.95 -9.50
N ILE A 84 -5.33 9.66 -9.04
CA ILE A 84 -5.21 10.06 -7.64
C ILE A 84 -6.36 11.02 -7.25
N ARG A 85 -6.78 11.94 -8.13
CA ARG A 85 -7.93 12.84 -7.88
C ARG A 85 -9.26 12.09 -7.83
N GLU A 86 -9.48 11.10 -8.69
CA GLU A 86 -10.65 10.23 -8.62
C GLU A 86 -10.68 9.51 -7.28
N LEU A 87 -9.58 8.85 -6.91
CA LEU A 87 -9.47 8.15 -5.63
C LEU A 87 -9.63 9.06 -4.43
N ASN A 88 -9.14 10.31 -4.50
CA ASN A 88 -9.32 11.32 -3.45
C ASN A 88 -10.81 11.54 -3.17
N GLY A 89 -11.63 11.64 -4.22
CA GLY A 89 -13.09 11.71 -4.12
C GLY A 89 -13.70 10.42 -3.56
N GLU A 90 -13.31 9.26 -4.09
CA GLU A 90 -13.87 7.96 -3.69
C GLU A 90 -13.56 7.59 -2.23
N VAL A 91 -12.44 8.04 -1.68
CA VAL A 91 -12.06 7.84 -0.27
C VAL A 91 -12.30 9.06 0.59
N HIS A 92 -13.08 10.04 0.09
CA HIS A 92 -13.57 11.19 0.85
C HIS A 92 -12.44 11.95 1.59
N THR A 93 -11.28 12.08 0.93
CA THR A 93 -10.13 12.77 1.52
C THR A 93 -10.47 14.25 1.72
N PHE A 94 -10.18 14.77 2.91
CA PHE A 94 -10.49 16.14 3.29
C PHE A 94 -9.23 16.90 3.69
N CYS A 95 -9.30 18.23 3.58
CA CYS A 95 -8.21 19.06 4.02
C CYS A 95 -8.23 19.26 5.54
N SER A 96 -7.08 19.02 6.18
CA SER A 96 -6.84 19.28 7.59
C SER A 96 -5.46 19.91 7.76
N PHE A 97 -5.41 21.17 8.22
CA PHE A 97 -4.16 21.93 8.41
C PHE A 97 -3.22 21.95 7.19
N GLY A 98 -3.78 21.98 5.96
CA GLY A 98 -3.01 21.95 4.71
C GLY A 98 -2.62 20.55 4.22
N SER A 99 -2.87 19.52 5.03
CA SER A 99 -2.66 18.12 4.67
C SER A 99 -3.95 17.47 4.17
N GLY A 100 -3.84 16.54 3.22
CA GLY A 100 -4.94 15.68 2.79
C GLY A 100 -5.09 14.50 3.73
N ALA A 101 -6.08 14.56 4.63
CA ALA A 101 -6.37 13.50 5.57
C ALA A 101 -7.44 12.57 5.00
N THR A 102 -7.21 11.27 5.13
CA THR A 102 -8.17 10.21 4.77
C THR A 102 -8.43 9.39 6.01
N CYS A 103 -9.70 9.18 6.35
CA CYS A 103 -10.02 8.32 7.48
C CYS A 103 -10.07 6.85 7.06
N PRO A 104 -9.72 5.90 7.94
CA PRO A 104 -9.67 4.48 7.58
C PRO A 104 -11.01 3.89 7.15
N TRP A 105 -12.14 4.42 7.65
CA TRP A 105 -13.48 3.96 7.27
C TRP A 105 -13.92 4.44 5.88
N ASP A 106 -13.25 5.44 5.30
CA ASP A 106 -13.52 5.93 3.94
C ASP A 106 -12.63 5.23 2.89
N MET A 107 -11.50 4.66 3.31
CA MET A 107 -10.58 3.90 2.44
C MET A 107 -11.25 2.77 1.62
N PRO A 108 -12.27 2.02 2.13
CA PRO A 108 -13.02 1.05 1.32
C PRO A 108 -13.71 1.66 0.09
N GLY A 109 -14.00 2.97 0.08
CA GLY A 109 -14.64 3.66 -1.03
C GLY A 109 -13.85 3.59 -2.34
N ALA A 110 -12.53 3.39 -2.27
CA ALA A 110 -11.68 3.15 -3.44
C ALA A 110 -12.15 1.99 -4.34
N ALA A 111 -12.99 1.07 -3.84
CA ALA A 111 -13.58 0.01 -4.65
C ALA A 111 -14.44 0.55 -5.82
N GLN A 112 -14.99 1.76 -5.70
CA GLN A 112 -15.74 2.41 -6.77
C GLN A 112 -14.88 2.73 -7.99
N TYR A 113 -13.58 2.98 -7.79
CA TYR A 113 -12.65 3.16 -8.89
C TYR A 113 -12.60 1.91 -9.77
N LEU A 114 -12.60 0.71 -9.18
CA LEU A 114 -12.51 -0.57 -9.91
C LEU A 114 -13.80 -0.94 -10.66
N ASN A 115 -14.96 -0.44 -10.21
CA ASN A 115 -16.26 -0.75 -10.80
C ASN A 115 -16.27 -0.46 -12.30
N GLY A 116 -16.59 -1.44 -13.15
CA GLY A 116 -16.63 -1.27 -14.61
C GLY A 116 -15.26 -1.08 -15.28
N ARG A 117 -14.16 -1.22 -14.53
CA ARG A 117 -12.78 -1.17 -15.05
C ARG A 117 -12.17 -2.55 -15.21
N THR A 118 -12.30 -3.37 -14.16
CA THR A 118 -11.67 -4.68 -14.04
C THR A 118 -12.54 -5.63 -13.21
N GLY A 119 -12.23 -6.92 -13.25
CA GLY A 119 -12.76 -7.92 -12.32
C GLY A 119 -12.05 -7.98 -10.97
N ALA A 120 -10.99 -7.18 -10.79
CA ALA A 120 -10.25 -7.12 -9.53
C ALA A 120 -11.14 -6.66 -8.37
N THR A 121 -10.85 -7.20 -7.19
CA THR A 121 -11.57 -6.86 -5.96
C THR A 121 -10.57 -6.40 -4.90
N MET A 122 -11.03 -5.54 -3.99
CA MET A 122 -10.20 -5.04 -2.90
C MET A 122 -10.86 -5.30 -1.54
N GLN A 123 -10.03 -5.35 -0.51
CA GLN A 123 -10.43 -5.37 0.88
C GLN A 123 -9.65 -4.28 1.63
N ALA A 124 -10.32 -3.63 2.57
CA ALA A 124 -9.70 -2.68 3.48
C ALA A 124 -10.19 -2.99 4.90
N ASN A 125 -9.27 -3.38 5.76
CA ASN A 125 -9.53 -3.78 7.14
C ASN A 125 -8.75 -2.84 8.06
N TRP A 126 -9.34 -2.44 9.18
CA TRP A 126 -8.70 -1.47 10.07
C TRP A 126 -9.19 -1.57 11.51
N ASN A 127 -8.39 -1.01 12.41
CA ASN A 127 -8.77 -0.67 13.77
C ASN A 127 -9.12 0.82 13.84
N SER A 128 -10.37 1.15 14.16
CA SER A 128 -10.84 2.57 14.19
C SER A 128 -10.18 3.42 15.28
N LEU A 129 -9.52 2.80 16.26
CA LEU A 129 -8.76 3.51 17.30
C LEU A 129 -7.29 3.70 16.91
N GLY A 130 -6.88 3.24 15.72
CA GLY A 130 -5.49 3.30 15.26
C GLY A 130 -4.55 2.39 16.05
N ILE A 131 -5.10 1.37 16.71
CA ILE A 131 -4.32 0.38 17.46
C ILE A 131 -3.85 -0.68 16.47
N SER A 132 -2.54 -0.97 16.48
CA SER A 132 -1.98 -2.02 15.65
C SER A 132 -2.51 -3.39 16.05
N GLU A 133 -2.85 -4.22 15.07
CA GLU A 133 -3.36 -5.57 15.29
C GLU A 133 -2.54 -6.62 14.55
N ASP A 134 -2.26 -7.72 15.24
CA ASP A 134 -1.57 -8.88 14.68
C ASP A 134 -2.29 -9.45 13.44
N GLY A 135 -3.63 -9.48 13.45
CA GLY A 135 -4.41 -9.96 12.31
C GLY A 135 -4.23 -9.09 11.06
N LEU A 136 -4.19 -7.77 11.20
CA LEU A 136 -3.97 -6.83 10.10
C LEU A 136 -2.54 -6.93 9.56
N ARG A 137 -1.55 -7.07 10.46
CA ARG A 137 -0.16 -7.35 10.09
C ARG A 137 -0.07 -8.64 9.27
N ASP A 138 -0.67 -9.72 9.77
CA ASP A 138 -0.55 -11.04 9.14
C ASP A 138 -1.26 -11.08 7.77
N GLN A 139 -2.33 -10.30 7.59
CA GLN A 139 -2.94 -10.06 6.28
C GLN A 139 -1.95 -9.37 5.31
N ALA A 140 -1.28 -8.30 5.73
CA ALA A 140 -0.27 -7.62 4.90
C ALA A 140 0.90 -8.56 4.56
N ILE A 141 1.40 -9.32 5.53
CA ILE A 141 2.43 -10.35 5.33
C ILE A 141 1.96 -11.37 4.30
N SER A 142 0.74 -11.89 4.42
CA SER A 142 0.19 -12.89 3.49
C SER A 142 0.06 -12.35 2.07
N SER A 143 -0.29 -11.06 1.92
CA SER A 143 -0.31 -10.41 0.60
C SER A 143 1.06 -10.43 -0.07
N ILE A 144 2.10 -10.04 0.67
CA ILE A 144 3.46 -9.93 0.13
C ILE A 144 4.09 -11.32 -0.05
N ALA A 145 4.07 -12.14 1.00
CA ALA A 145 4.79 -13.41 1.04
C ALA A 145 4.13 -14.54 0.25
N ASN A 146 2.80 -14.59 0.20
CA ASN A 146 2.07 -15.69 -0.45
C ASN A 146 1.50 -15.29 -1.82
N ARG A 147 1.05 -14.04 -1.99
CA ARG A 147 0.45 -13.55 -3.24
C ARG A 147 1.38 -12.67 -4.06
N HIS A 148 2.59 -12.39 -3.57
CA HIS A 148 3.54 -11.48 -4.21
C HIS A 148 2.90 -10.14 -4.60
N THR A 149 1.96 -9.66 -3.79
CA THR A 149 1.15 -8.47 -4.04
C THR A 149 1.37 -7.48 -2.90
N PRO A 150 1.72 -6.21 -3.17
CA PRO A 150 1.88 -5.20 -2.14
C PRO A 150 0.59 -5.02 -1.32
N ALA A 151 0.71 -4.49 -0.12
CA ALA A 151 -0.43 -4.16 0.73
C ALA A 151 -0.28 -2.72 1.23
N ILE A 152 -1.38 -1.98 1.28
CA ILE A 152 -1.40 -0.70 1.97
C ILE A 152 -1.42 -1.00 3.46
N ILE A 153 -0.53 -0.37 4.23
CA ILE A 153 -0.53 -0.48 5.69
C ILE A 153 -0.81 0.87 6.31
N GLY A 154 -1.17 0.89 7.59
CA GLY A 154 -1.28 2.11 8.39
C GLY A 154 -0.07 2.25 9.29
N THR A 155 0.64 3.37 9.21
CA THR A 155 1.79 3.68 10.08
C THR A 155 1.51 4.94 10.91
N GLY A 156 2.25 5.09 12.02
CA GLY A 156 1.94 6.09 13.05
C GLY A 156 0.55 5.85 13.66
N TRP A 157 0.03 6.79 14.46
CA TRP A 157 -1.33 6.70 14.98
C TRP A 157 -2.32 7.38 14.03
N LEU A 158 -2.99 6.60 13.17
CA LEU A 158 -3.90 7.11 12.12
C LEU A 158 -3.25 8.16 11.19
N SER A 159 -1.92 8.13 11.05
CA SER A 159 -1.18 9.26 10.49
C SER A 159 -0.87 9.12 9.02
N HIS A 160 -0.63 7.90 8.53
CA HIS A 160 -0.09 7.70 7.20
C HIS A 160 -0.41 6.32 6.61
N TYR A 161 -0.49 6.27 5.28
CA TYR A 161 -0.79 5.06 4.50
C TYR A 161 0.31 4.81 3.46
N PRO A 162 1.37 4.07 3.77
CA PRO A 162 2.34 3.67 2.77
C PRO A 162 1.99 2.32 2.12
N LEU A 163 2.66 2.01 1.00
CA LEU A 163 2.53 0.74 0.30
C LEU A 163 3.67 -0.21 0.73
N ALA A 164 3.35 -1.22 1.53
CA ALA A 164 4.29 -2.27 1.89
C ALA A 164 4.47 -3.26 0.74
N PHE A 165 5.70 -3.42 0.26
CA PHE A 165 6.04 -4.32 -0.84
C PHE A 165 7.18 -5.29 -0.52
N GLY A 166 7.83 -5.13 0.63
CA GLY A 166 8.77 -6.10 1.20
C GLY A 166 8.39 -6.47 2.63
N TYR A 167 8.77 -7.68 3.04
CA TYR A 167 8.62 -8.16 4.41
C TYR A 167 9.90 -8.90 4.83
N ALA A 168 10.40 -8.60 6.03
CA ALA A 168 11.55 -9.27 6.61
C ALA A 168 11.26 -9.71 8.04
N TRP A 169 11.78 -10.86 8.42
CA TRP A 169 11.76 -11.30 9.81
C TRP A 169 13.02 -12.05 10.22
N GLN A 170 13.32 -12.01 11.51
CA GLN A 170 14.33 -12.85 12.14
C GLN A 170 13.87 -13.27 13.53
N GLN A 171 14.42 -14.38 14.02
CA GLN A 171 14.33 -14.75 15.43
C GLN A 171 15.68 -14.55 16.09
N ARG A 172 15.66 -13.92 17.27
CA ARG A 172 16.86 -13.75 18.09
C ARG A 172 16.60 -14.00 19.55
N THR A 173 17.59 -14.58 20.22
CA THR A 173 17.59 -14.73 21.67
C THR A 173 18.10 -13.43 22.29
N VAL A 174 17.29 -12.81 23.14
CA VAL A 174 17.66 -11.65 23.93
C VAL A 174 17.71 -12.02 25.39
N ARG A 175 18.75 -11.58 26.09
CA ARG A 175 18.82 -11.70 27.54
C ARG A 175 18.14 -10.51 28.17
N LYS A 176 17.04 -10.74 28.91
CA LYS A 176 16.35 -9.72 29.70
C LYS A 176 16.77 -9.88 31.17
N CYS A 177 16.94 -8.77 31.88
CA CYS A 177 17.26 -8.76 33.31
C CYS A 177 16.43 -7.69 34.01
N PHE A 178 15.74 -8.06 35.10
CA PHE A 178 15.09 -7.10 36.00
C PHE A 178 15.51 -7.35 37.44
N ILE A 179 15.03 -8.45 38.05
CA ILE A 179 15.52 -8.97 39.34
C ILE A 179 16.40 -10.20 39.11
N PHE A 180 16.01 -11.06 38.16
CA PHE A 180 16.81 -12.16 37.64
C PHE A 180 16.94 -12.00 36.12
N CYS A 181 17.90 -12.71 35.53
CA CYS A 181 18.07 -12.72 34.08
C CYS A 181 17.50 -14.00 33.47
N TRP A 182 16.86 -13.88 32.31
CA TRP A 182 16.44 -15.01 31.50
C TRP A 182 16.66 -14.70 30.02
N ASP A 183 16.81 -15.74 29.23
CA ASP A 183 16.89 -15.65 27.77
C ASP A 183 15.48 -15.81 27.19
N GLU A 184 15.12 -14.94 26.26
CA GLU A 184 13.82 -14.93 25.58
C GLU A 184 14.05 -14.88 24.07
N THR A 185 13.38 -15.78 23.33
CA THR A 185 13.37 -15.71 21.87
C THR A 185 12.35 -14.67 21.43
N VAL A 186 12.82 -13.59 20.82
CA VAL A 186 11.98 -12.55 20.21
C VAL A 186 11.99 -12.68 18.69
N THR A 187 10.88 -12.33 18.06
CA THR A 187 10.78 -12.27 16.60
C THR A 187 10.71 -10.82 16.18
N ASP A 188 11.74 -10.33 15.50
CA ASP A 188 11.71 -9.01 14.89
C ASP A 188 11.07 -9.12 13.49
N ARG A 189 10.16 -8.20 13.15
CA ARG A 189 9.42 -8.19 11.89
C ARG A 189 9.37 -6.78 11.33
N PHE A 190 9.63 -6.62 10.04
CA PHE A 190 9.65 -5.33 9.36
C PHE A 190 8.98 -5.39 7.99
N PHE A 191 8.31 -4.32 7.60
CA PHE A 191 7.87 -4.08 6.23
C PHE A 191 8.83 -3.11 5.53
N TYR A 192 9.11 -3.34 4.25
CA TYR A 192 9.76 -2.35 3.39
C TYR A 192 8.69 -1.63 2.59
N VAL A 193 8.63 -0.31 2.73
CA VAL A 193 7.48 0.48 2.32
C VAL A 193 7.85 1.57 1.32
N ASN A 194 6.99 1.77 0.33
CA ASN A 194 6.98 2.95 -0.52
C ASN A 194 6.05 3.99 0.11
N GLU A 195 6.63 5.10 0.57
CA GLU A 195 5.93 6.15 1.31
C GLU A 195 4.97 7.00 0.45
N GLY A 196 5.00 6.84 -0.88
CA GLY A 196 4.21 7.66 -1.78
C GLY A 196 4.75 9.10 -1.89
N TRP A 197 6.07 9.24 -1.85
CA TRP A 197 6.81 10.51 -1.97
C TRP A 197 7.65 10.58 -3.25
N GLY A 198 7.27 9.84 -4.29
CA GLY A 198 7.96 9.82 -5.59
C GLY A 198 9.22 8.95 -5.65
N GLY A 199 9.58 8.26 -4.56
CA GLY A 199 10.77 7.38 -4.51
C GLY A 199 10.58 6.01 -5.16
N GLY A 200 9.34 5.58 -5.40
CA GLY A 200 9.04 4.26 -5.97
C GLY A 200 9.62 3.13 -5.12
N GLY A 201 10.54 2.36 -5.68
CA GLY A 201 11.23 1.27 -4.98
C GLY A 201 12.26 1.70 -3.93
N SER A 202 12.57 3.00 -3.81
CA SER A 202 13.43 3.54 -2.74
C SER A 202 12.62 3.72 -1.47
N GLY A 203 12.38 2.61 -0.77
CA GLY A 203 11.59 2.56 0.45
C GLY A 203 12.42 2.58 1.74
N ASP A 204 11.70 2.46 2.86
CA ASP A 204 12.27 2.36 4.20
C ASP A 204 11.74 1.12 4.93
N TRP A 205 12.53 0.61 5.88
CA TRP A 205 12.10 -0.46 6.77
C TRP A 205 11.36 0.11 7.97
N VAL A 206 10.10 -0.27 8.15
CA VAL A 206 9.27 0.07 9.30
C VAL A 206 8.90 -1.20 10.07
N GLU A 207 8.68 -1.08 11.37
CA GLU A 207 8.22 -2.23 12.17
C GLU A 207 6.93 -2.79 11.59
N ALA A 208 6.80 -4.12 11.54
CA ALA A 208 5.60 -4.78 11.04
C ALA A 208 4.47 -4.69 12.07
N SER A 209 3.97 -3.49 12.28
CA SER A 209 2.90 -3.12 13.21
C SER A 209 1.97 -2.20 12.44
N THR A 210 0.70 -2.58 12.30
CA THR A 210 -0.24 -1.82 11.48
C THR A 210 -1.65 -1.85 12.04
N TRP A 211 -2.33 -0.70 11.96
CA TRP A 211 -3.75 -0.52 12.29
C TRP A 211 -4.65 -0.52 11.05
N PHE A 212 -4.08 -0.67 9.85
CA PHE A 212 -4.80 -0.75 8.58
C PHE A 212 -4.17 -1.78 7.64
N CYS A 213 -4.99 -2.48 6.87
CA CYS A 213 -4.53 -3.34 5.78
C CYS A 213 -5.45 -3.19 4.57
N GLY A 214 -4.93 -2.60 3.50
CA GLY A 214 -5.57 -2.54 2.19
C GLY A 214 -4.95 -3.57 1.26
N GLN A 215 -5.77 -4.46 0.69
CA GLN A 215 -5.35 -5.55 -0.16
C GLN A 215 -6.12 -5.51 -1.48
N LEU A 216 -5.46 -5.94 -2.55
CA LEU A 216 -6.06 -6.13 -3.86
C LEU A 216 -5.93 -7.60 -4.27
N TYR A 217 -6.94 -8.09 -4.98
CA TYR A 217 -7.06 -9.44 -5.48
C TYR A 217 -7.45 -9.40 -6.96
N PRO A 218 -6.90 -10.29 -7.79
CA PRO A 218 -7.34 -10.42 -9.16
C PRO A 218 -8.75 -10.97 -9.23
#